data_AF-A0A943NFE8-F1
#
_entry.id   AF-A0A943NFE8-F1
#
_cell.length_a   1.000
_cell.length_b   1.000
_cell.length_c   1.000
_cell.angle_alpha   90.00
_cell.angle_beta   90.00
_cell.angle_gamma   90.00
#
_symmetry.space_group_name_H-M   'P 1'
#
loop_
_entity.id
_entity.type
_entity.pdbx_description
1 polymer ?
#
loop_
_entity_poly.entity_id
_entity_poly.type
_entity_poly.pdbx_seq_one_letter_code
_entity_poly.pdbx_strand_id
1 'polypeptide(L)'
;MKLRMRICAALIAMLMLCTSFESLALEGESYTSSEQQLILSVESAIQQGAAYMLNPVGSYYPENGLSFGTLQGDWAAFALGRSGLAIPYDIWQKYADNSSAAMAKAIEKVRAEHSDITTLPLLHYRKRTENMRAMIGYTSLGLDVHNVAGYDITRALGNYTDIIWQGINATIFTLIALNTLNYDMPQLTYEEMSQGVHGTAVQATREMLVARIMSQELPGGGWVLDTGFEVEDGDGSDSFTPSTDKADPDITAMAIQALARYRSMNVTVNGTEKNVGDAIERGLNALSAMQKSAGDFDSWGTTNVESTAQVLMALIAMGIDPLKDDRFITASGNTLINGILRYHVAGSGFRHVMDGSVNAMATDQAMYALVAYDRFLKGKNYIYNMSDNLEAHAISIDTAEHGTLSAAESASQGQRITVYASPEDGYILSDVKAYLYQSEIAFDNGVMRVSWELTPTYQQADVSQDVL
;
A
#
# COMPACT_ATOMS: atom_id res chain seq x y z
N MET A 1 17.78 21.43 -16.31
CA MET A 1 18.49 21.29 -15.01
C MET A 1 18.14 22.41 -14.02
N LYS A 2 18.40 23.69 -14.34
CA LYS A 2 18.14 24.83 -13.42
C LYS A 2 16.65 25.08 -13.06
N LEU A 3 15.70 24.77 -13.96
CA LEU A 3 14.27 24.94 -13.70
C LEU A 3 13.71 23.83 -12.79
N ARG A 4 14.12 22.57 -13.01
CA ARG A 4 13.80 21.42 -12.12
C ARG A 4 14.29 21.68 -10.69
N MET A 5 15.52 22.17 -10.52
CA MET A 5 16.06 22.54 -9.20
C MET A 5 15.27 23.63 -8.46
N ARG A 6 14.67 24.59 -9.19
CA ARG A 6 13.90 25.69 -8.58
C ARG A 6 12.50 25.26 -8.15
N ILE A 7 11.86 24.37 -8.91
CA ILE A 7 10.58 23.75 -8.55
C ILE A 7 10.77 22.81 -7.35
N CYS A 8 11.87 22.04 -7.31
CA CYS A 8 12.22 21.19 -6.16
C CYS A 8 12.51 22.00 -4.89
N ALA A 9 13.21 23.13 -4.99
CA ALA A 9 13.45 24.00 -3.83
C ALA A 9 12.15 24.63 -3.29
N ALA A 10 11.18 24.93 -4.17
CA ALA A 10 9.87 25.45 -3.78
C ALA A 10 8.97 24.37 -3.15
N LEU A 11 8.98 23.12 -3.65
CA LEU A 11 8.29 21.98 -3.05
C LEU A 11 8.85 21.60 -1.68
N ILE A 12 10.18 21.57 -1.55
CA ILE A 12 10.87 21.34 -0.28
C ILE A 12 10.58 22.49 0.70
N ALA A 13 10.56 23.74 0.23
CA ALA A 13 10.17 24.87 1.07
C ALA A 13 8.69 24.83 1.47
N MET A 14 7.76 24.43 0.60
CA MET A 14 6.34 24.26 0.93
C MET A 14 6.11 23.12 1.94
N LEU A 15 6.80 21.98 1.77
CA LEU A 15 6.77 20.88 2.75
C LEU A 15 7.39 21.28 4.09
N MET A 16 8.42 22.14 4.11
CA MET A 16 9.02 22.67 5.34
C MET A 16 8.26 23.85 5.96
N LEU A 17 7.40 24.56 5.21
CA LEU A 17 6.68 25.76 5.68
C LEU A 17 5.33 25.45 6.35
N CYS A 18 4.85 24.20 6.31
CA CYS A 18 3.68 23.74 7.07
C CYS A 18 4.02 23.35 8.53
N THR A 19 4.98 24.02 9.18
CA THR A 19 5.18 23.93 10.63
C THR A 19 4.29 24.94 11.36
N SER A 20 2.97 24.89 11.15
CA SER A 20 2.03 25.41 12.14
C SER A 20 1.74 24.25 13.09
N PHE A 21 2.46 24.23 14.21
CA PHE A 21 2.28 23.27 15.29
C PHE A 21 0.88 23.41 15.89
N GLU A 22 -0.07 22.62 15.42
CA GLU A 22 -1.15 22.16 16.27
C GLU A 22 -0.66 20.88 16.94
N SER A 23 -0.40 20.97 18.24
CA SER A 23 -0.17 19.78 19.05
C SER A 23 -1.43 18.94 18.99
N LEU A 24 -1.44 17.91 18.14
CA LEU A 24 -2.40 16.82 18.21
C LEU A 24 -2.09 16.05 19.50
N ALA A 25 -2.58 16.57 20.61
CA ALA A 25 -2.75 15.81 21.81
C ALA A 25 -3.78 14.73 21.49
N LEU A 26 -3.30 13.51 21.30
CA LEU A 26 -4.12 12.30 21.43
C LEU A 26 -4.84 12.36 22.77
N GLU A 27 -6.13 12.68 22.75
CA GLU A 27 -7.00 12.54 23.92
C GLU A 27 -7.10 11.03 24.24
N GLY A 28 -6.26 10.53 25.15
CA GLY A 28 -6.37 9.15 25.61
C GLY A 28 -5.23 8.64 26.49
N GLU A 29 -3.97 8.93 26.15
CA GLU A 29 -2.80 8.57 26.96
C GLU A 29 -1.73 9.66 26.85
N SER A 30 -1.21 10.14 27.99
CA SER A 30 -0.19 11.19 27.97
C SER A 30 1.17 10.60 27.57
N TYR A 31 1.63 10.86 26.35
CA TYR A 31 3.03 10.65 25.97
C TYR A 31 3.95 11.56 26.77
N THR A 32 5.06 11.01 27.25
CA THR A 32 6.16 11.75 27.86
C THR A 32 6.81 12.69 26.86
N SER A 33 7.57 13.69 27.33
CA SER A 33 8.26 14.63 26.44
C SER A 33 9.26 13.95 25.48
N SER A 34 9.91 12.87 25.92
CA SER A 34 10.81 12.08 25.05
C SER A 34 10.05 11.32 23.98
N GLU A 35 8.87 10.77 24.30
CA GLU A 35 8.01 10.09 23.32
C GLU A 35 7.46 11.09 22.31
N GLN A 36 7.02 12.28 22.76
CA GLN A 36 6.57 13.35 21.86
C GLN A 36 7.67 13.79 20.89
N GLN A 37 8.92 13.93 21.36
CA GLN A 37 10.04 14.25 20.49
C GLN A 37 10.33 13.15 19.46
N LEU A 38 10.15 11.89 19.85
CA LEU A 38 10.29 10.75 18.96
C LEU A 38 9.20 10.73 17.89
N ILE A 39 7.94 11.02 18.27
CA ILE A 39 6.80 11.17 17.36
C ILE A 39 7.07 12.29 16.34
N LEU A 40 7.53 13.45 16.78
CA LEU A 40 7.92 14.55 15.87
C LEU A 40 9.05 14.15 14.91
N SER A 41 9.97 13.30 15.36
CA SER A 41 11.04 12.78 14.51
C SER A 41 10.50 11.81 13.43
N VAL A 42 9.44 11.07 13.75
CA VAL A 42 8.71 10.23 12.78
C VAL A 42 8.05 11.09 11.71
N GLU A 43 7.28 12.11 12.11
CA GLU A 43 6.61 13.02 11.15
C GLU A 43 7.63 13.69 10.21
N SER A 44 8.76 14.13 10.77
CA SER A 44 9.84 14.72 10.00
C SER A 44 10.48 13.73 9.02
N ALA A 45 10.68 12.47 9.42
CA ALA A 45 11.22 11.43 8.55
C ALA A 45 10.23 11.05 7.43
N ILE A 46 8.92 11.02 7.71
CA ILE A 46 7.87 10.82 6.70
C ILE A 46 7.92 11.94 5.64
N GLN A 47 7.99 13.20 6.05
CA GLN A 47 8.06 14.33 5.11
C GLN A 47 9.32 14.28 4.24
N GLN A 48 10.49 13.99 4.83
CA GLN A 48 11.77 13.91 4.12
C GLN A 48 11.81 12.71 3.16
N GLY A 49 11.38 11.55 3.61
CA GLY A 49 11.31 10.35 2.78
C GLY A 49 10.30 10.49 1.64
N ALA A 50 9.15 11.13 1.87
CA ALA A 50 8.19 11.42 0.81
C ALA A 50 8.76 12.39 -0.22
N ALA A 51 9.40 13.47 0.22
CA ALA A 51 10.08 14.40 -0.68
C ALA A 51 11.17 13.69 -1.51
N TYR A 52 11.91 12.77 -0.90
CA TYR A 52 12.90 11.94 -1.59
C TYR A 52 12.27 10.99 -2.62
N MET A 53 11.18 10.31 -2.27
CA MET A 53 10.45 9.42 -3.17
C MET A 53 9.87 10.18 -4.39
N LEU A 54 9.37 11.40 -4.19
CA LEU A 54 8.79 12.24 -5.25
C LEU A 54 9.84 12.95 -6.12
N ASN A 55 11.05 13.12 -5.60
CA ASN A 55 12.13 13.83 -6.29
C ASN A 55 13.39 12.95 -6.37
N PRO A 56 13.41 11.97 -7.30
CA PRO A 56 14.56 11.11 -7.49
C PRO A 56 15.68 11.90 -8.20
N VAL A 57 16.35 12.81 -7.50
CA VAL A 57 17.62 13.38 -7.96
C VAL A 57 18.64 12.25 -7.88
N GLY A 58 18.82 11.51 -8.98
CA GLY A 58 19.73 10.36 -9.06
C GLY A 58 19.02 9.01 -9.03
N SER A 59 18.44 8.63 -10.17
CA SER A 59 18.19 7.24 -10.62
C SER A 59 17.44 6.25 -9.71
N TYR A 60 16.61 6.72 -8.77
CA TYR A 60 15.94 5.82 -7.83
C TYR A 60 14.62 5.21 -8.35
N TYR A 61 13.79 6.02 -9.01
CA TYR A 61 12.63 5.57 -9.79
C TYR A 61 12.86 5.89 -11.27
N PRO A 62 12.12 5.23 -12.19
CA PRO A 62 12.25 5.52 -13.62
C PRO A 62 12.16 7.02 -13.89
N GLU A 63 12.97 7.56 -14.82
CA GLU A 63 12.88 8.98 -15.21
C GLU A 63 11.45 9.36 -15.67
N ASN A 64 10.71 8.36 -16.11
CA ASN A 64 9.31 8.43 -16.50
C ASN A 64 8.34 8.22 -15.32
N GLY A 65 8.75 8.42 -14.07
CA GLY A 65 7.89 8.37 -12.88
C GLY A 65 7.72 6.97 -12.27
N LEU A 66 6.97 6.90 -11.18
CA LEU A 66 6.63 5.64 -10.51
C LEU A 66 5.88 4.70 -11.47
N SER A 67 6.09 3.39 -11.32
CA SER A 67 5.45 2.36 -12.12
C SER A 67 5.33 1.04 -11.33
N PHE A 68 4.55 0.10 -11.85
CA PHE A 68 4.45 -1.26 -11.35
C PHE A 68 5.82 -1.98 -11.36
N GLY A 69 6.16 -2.63 -10.24
CA GLY A 69 7.37 -3.43 -10.05
C GLY A 69 8.05 -3.21 -8.70
N THR A 70 8.74 -4.24 -8.19
CA THR A 70 9.37 -4.26 -6.84
C THR A 70 10.23 -3.04 -6.52
N LEU A 71 10.99 -2.53 -7.50
CA LEU A 71 11.84 -1.34 -7.38
C LEU A 71 11.40 -0.23 -8.35
N GLN A 72 10.16 -0.28 -8.83
CA GLN A 72 9.63 0.68 -9.80
C GLN A 72 8.64 1.67 -9.19
N GLY A 73 7.98 1.34 -8.07
CA GLY A 73 7.14 2.30 -7.38
C GLY A 73 5.93 1.76 -6.61
N ASP A 74 5.61 0.46 -6.64
CA ASP A 74 4.40 -0.07 -5.95
C ASP A 74 4.38 0.29 -4.46
N TRP A 75 5.49 0.06 -3.76
CA TRP A 75 5.61 0.36 -2.33
C TRP A 75 5.71 1.85 -2.04
N ALA A 76 6.31 2.62 -2.95
CA ALA A 76 6.33 4.07 -2.90
C ALA A 76 4.90 4.63 -2.97
N ALA A 77 4.14 4.18 -3.97
CA ALA A 77 2.76 4.57 -4.17
C ALA A 77 1.91 4.20 -2.95
N PHE A 78 2.11 3.00 -2.39
CA PHE A 78 1.46 2.57 -1.15
C PHE A 78 1.79 3.48 0.05
N ALA A 79 3.08 3.74 0.32
CA ALA A 79 3.49 4.61 1.43
C ALA A 79 2.95 6.03 1.27
N LEU A 80 3.12 6.62 0.08
CA LEU A 80 2.69 7.98 -0.25
C LEU A 80 1.16 8.10 -0.22
N GLY A 81 0.43 7.17 -0.83
CA GLY A 81 -1.03 7.18 -0.92
C GLY A 81 -1.71 7.06 0.45
N ARG A 82 -1.04 6.44 1.42
CA ARG A 82 -1.56 6.29 2.79
C ARG A 82 -1.02 7.31 3.78
N SER A 83 -0.04 8.12 3.39
CA SER A 83 0.63 9.12 4.25
C SER A 83 -0.26 10.29 4.68
N GLY A 84 -1.30 10.60 3.90
CA GLY A 84 -2.09 11.82 4.10
C GLY A 84 -1.39 13.10 3.65
N LEU A 85 -0.19 13.00 3.04
CA LEU A 85 0.48 14.13 2.42
C LEU A 85 -0.21 14.51 1.10
N ALA A 86 -0.21 15.81 0.79
CA ALA A 86 -0.63 16.29 -0.52
C ALA A 86 0.42 15.89 -1.58
N ILE A 87 0.07 14.89 -2.39
CA ILE A 87 0.91 14.43 -3.49
C ILE A 87 0.40 15.06 -4.78
N PRO A 88 1.30 15.63 -5.61
CA PRO A 88 0.90 16.17 -6.90
C PRO A 88 0.17 15.13 -7.74
N TYR A 89 -1.01 15.47 -8.21
CA TYR A 89 -1.86 14.58 -8.97
C TYR A 89 -1.22 14.14 -10.30
N ASP A 90 -0.39 14.94 -10.95
CA ASP A 90 0.32 14.59 -12.18
C ASP A 90 1.26 13.40 -11.94
N ILE A 91 1.81 13.28 -10.72
CA ILE A 91 2.54 12.11 -10.26
C ILE A 91 1.60 10.92 -10.10
N TRP A 92 0.40 11.10 -9.53
CA TRP A 92 -0.58 10.02 -9.38
C TRP A 92 -1.10 9.48 -10.70
N GLN A 93 -1.50 10.36 -11.61
CA GLN A 93 -1.97 9.98 -12.92
C GLN A 93 -0.88 9.26 -13.70
N LYS A 94 0.35 9.77 -13.62
CA LYS A 94 1.49 9.14 -14.27
C LYS A 94 1.80 7.76 -13.70
N TYR A 95 1.70 7.56 -12.39
CA TYR A 95 1.80 6.23 -11.80
C TYR A 95 0.70 5.29 -12.31
N ALA A 96 -0.55 5.75 -12.31
CA ALA A 96 -1.70 4.97 -12.77
C ALA A 96 -1.52 4.55 -14.25
N ASP A 97 -1.12 5.48 -15.12
CA ASP A 97 -0.89 5.24 -16.54
C ASP A 97 0.28 4.28 -16.79
N ASN A 98 1.43 4.55 -16.15
CA ASN A 98 2.62 3.72 -16.29
C ASN A 98 2.37 2.29 -15.81
N SER A 99 1.73 2.15 -14.64
CA SER A 99 1.49 0.85 -14.03
C SER A 99 0.46 0.06 -14.81
N SER A 100 -0.59 0.72 -15.32
CA SER A 100 -1.61 0.10 -16.18
C SER A 100 -0.98 -0.45 -17.45
N ALA A 101 -0.15 0.35 -18.13
CA ALA A 101 0.57 -0.07 -19.32
C ALA A 101 1.60 -1.19 -19.03
N ALA A 102 2.34 -1.10 -17.92
CA ALA A 102 3.32 -2.10 -17.53
C ALA A 102 2.66 -3.45 -17.18
N MET A 103 1.53 -3.42 -16.47
CA MET A 103 0.77 -4.63 -16.14
C MET A 103 0.14 -5.28 -17.38
N ALA A 104 -0.47 -4.49 -18.27
CA ALA A 104 -0.98 -5.01 -19.54
C ALA A 104 0.14 -5.70 -20.33
N LYS A 105 1.32 -5.07 -20.43
CA LYS A 105 2.48 -5.65 -21.08
C LYS A 105 2.96 -6.93 -20.40
N ALA A 106 2.92 -7.01 -19.07
CA ALA A 106 3.31 -8.20 -18.32
C ALA A 106 2.34 -9.37 -18.57
N ILE A 107 1.03 -9.11 -18.59
CA ILE A 107 0.00 -10.11 -18.90
C ILE A 107 0.20 -10.65 -20.32
N GLU A 108 0.33 -9.76 -21.31
CA GLU A 108 0.53 -10.16 -22.69
C GLU A 108 1.87 -10.89 -22.91
N LYS A 109 2.90 -10.54 -22.15
CA LYS A 109 4.16 -11.29 -22.13
C LYS A 109 3.94 -12.72 -21.64
N VAL A 110 3.25 -12.93 -20.52
CA VAL A 110 2.95 -14.29 -20.01
C VAL A 110 2.18 -15.10 -21.05
N ARG A 111 1.17 -14.52 -21.68
CA ARG A 111 0.37 -15.19 -22.73
C ARG A 111 1.18 -15.54 -23.98
N ALA A 112 2.13 -14.69 -24.35
CA ALA A 112 3.01 -14.94 -25.49
C ALA A 112 4.02 -16.06 -25.21
N GLU A 113 4.49 -16.17 -23.96
CA GLU A 113 5.47 -17.18 -23.53
C GLU A 113 4.79 -18.52 -23.15
N HIS A 114 3.50 -18.48 -22.79
CA HIS A 114 2.73 -19.62 -22.29
C HIS A 114 1.34 -19.68 -22.95
N SER A 115 1.23 -20.41 -24.07
CA SER A 115 0.02 -20.47 -24.88
C SER A 115 -1.19 -21.13 -24.20
N ASP A 116 -0.96 -21.84 -23.10
CA ASP A 116 -1.98 -22.42 -22.21
C ASP A 116 -2.65 -21.38 -21.31
N ILE A 117 -2.05 -20.20 -21.13
CA ILE A 117 -2.64 -19.08 -20.39
C ILE A 117 -3.29 -18.12 -21.39
N THR A 118 -4.62 -18.10 -21.43
CA THR A 118 -5.39 -17.30 -22.42
C THR A 118 -6.21 -16.19 -21.78
N THR A 119 -6.82 -16.45 -20.62
CA THR A 119 -7.76 -15.52 -19.98
C THR A 119 -7.31 -15.10 -18.60
N LEU A 120 -6.59 -15.94 -17.86
CA LEU A 120 -6.12 -15.62 -16.52
C LEU A 120 -5.05 -14.49 -16.56
N PRO A 121 -5.30 -13.32 -15.92
CA PRO A 121 -4.43 -12.14 -16.00
C PRO A 121 -3.26 -12.23 -15.02
N LEU A 122 -2.24 -12.98 -15.41
CA LEU A 122 -1.03 -13.18 -14.61
C LEU A 122 0.01 -12.10 -14.91
N LEU A 123 0.47 -11.36 -13.91
CA LEU A 123 1.59 -10.41 -14.07
C LEU A 123 2.95 -11.12 -14.15
N HIS A 124 3.02 -12.36 -13.67
CA HIS A 124 4.20 -13.22 -13.79
C HIS A 124 3.76 -14.68 -13.76
N TYR A 125 4.44 -15.52 -14.55
CA TYR A 125 4.08 -16.93 -14.70
C TYR A 125 4.06 -17.68 -13.35
N ARG A 126 5.14 -17.53 -12.55
CA ARG A 126 5.33 -18.21 -11.25
C ARG A 126 5.10 -17.36 -9.98
N LYS A 127 5.02 -16.03 -10.09
CA LYS A 127 5.09 -15.12 -8.94
C LYS A 127 3.75 -14.39 -8.78
N ARG A 128 2.80 -15.02 -8.08
CA ARG A 128 1.48 -14.42 -7.79
C ARG A 128 1.57 -13.19 -6.89
N THR A 129 2.66 -13.07 -6.13
CA THR A 129 3.00 -11.84 -5.37
C THR A 129 3.07 -10.59 -6.24
N GLU A 130 3.35 -10.71 -7.54
CA GLU A 130 3.33 -9.59 -8.48
C GLU A 130 1.92 -8.99 -8.59
N ASN A 131 0.89 -9.82 -8.77
CA ASN A 131 -0.52 -9.39 -8.75
C ASN A 131 -0.90 -8.79 -7.39
N MET A 132 -0.51 -9.43 -6.29
CA MET A 132 -0.85 -8.97 -4.92
C MET A 132 -0.25 -7.60 -4.62
N ARG A 133 1.02 -7.38 -4.98
CA ARG A 133 1.71 -6.10 -4.78
C ARG A 133 1.08 -5.00 -5.65
N ALA A 134 0.78 -5.30 -6.92
CA ALA A 134 0.06 -4.37 -7.79
C ALA A 134 -1.30 -3.98 -7.21
N MET A 135 -2.07 -4.95 -6.70
CA MET A 135 -3.35 -4.69 -6.04
C MET A 135 -3.19 -3.75 -4.85
N ILE A 136 -2.22 -3.99 -3.96
CA ILE A 136 -1.96 -3.12 -2.79
C ILE A 136 -1.64 -1.69 -3.25
N GLY A 137 -0.74 -1.52 -4.21
CA GLY A 137 -0.36 -0.21 -4.75
C GLY A 137 -1.56 0.52 -5.38
N TYR A 138 -2.33 -0.15 -6.24
CA TYR A 138 -3.51 0.44 -6.90
C TYR A 138 -4.60 0.84 -5.92
N THR A 139 -4.94 -0.07 -5.01
CA THR A 139 -6.00 0.13 -4.02
C THR A 139 -5.67 1.31 -3.11
N SER A 140 -4.39 1.52 -2.80
CA SER A 140 -3.93 2.64 -1.97
C SER A 140 -4.29 4.01 -2.56
N LEU A 141 -4.47 4.07 -3.89
CA LEU A 141 -4.86 5.27 -4.64
C LEU A 141 -6.36 5.34 -4.96
N GLY A 142 -7.15 4.38 -4.48
CA GLY A 142 -8.56 4.26 -4.83
C GLY A 142 -8.81 3.82 -6.28
N LEU A 143 -7.80 3.23 -6.95
CA LEU A 143 -7.93 2.73 -8.31
C LEU A 143 -8.56 1.34 -8.33
N ASP A 144 -9.35 1.06 -9.37
CA ASP A 144 -10.06 -0.20 -9.52
C ASP A 144 -9.14 -1.32 -10.07
N VAL A 145 -8.91 -2.33 -9.23
CA VAL A 145 -8.12 -3.52 -9.57
C VAL A 145 -8.88 -4.54 -10.44
N HIS A 146 -10.20 -4.38 -10.60
CA HIS A 146 -11.00 -5.19 -11.51
C HIS A 146 -10.93 -4.70 -12.97
N ASN A 147 -10.35 -3.53 -13.20
CA ASN A 147 -10.22 -2.95 -14.54
C ASN A 147 -8.89 -2.21 -14.72
N VAL A 148 -7.80 -2.97 -14.68
CA VAL A 148 -6.46 -2.48 -15.02
C VAL A 148 -6.22 -2.75 -16.51
N ALA A 149 -6.29 -1.72 -17.35
CA ALA A 149 -6.18 -1.86 -18.81
C ALA A 149 -7.16 -2.90 -19.42
N GLY A 150 -8.33 -3.08 -18.83
CA GLY A 150 -9.31 -4.09 -19.25
C GLY A 150 -9.13 -5.47 -18.62
N TYR A 151 -8.18 -5.64 -17.69
CA TYR A 151 -7.95 -6.87 -16.96
C TYR A 151 -8.39 -6.76 -15.50
N ASP A 152 -9.04 -7.81 -14.99
CA ASP A 152 -9.26 -7.98 -13.55
C ASP A 152 -8.04 -8.68 -12.93
N ILE A 153 -7.10 -7.93 -12.35
CA ILE A 153 -5.86 -8.54 -11.82
C ILE A 153 -6.09 -9.34 -10.54
N THR A 154 -7.28 -9.25 -9.93
CA THR A 154 -7.63 -10.02 -8.72
C THR A 154 -7.78 -11.50 -9.02
N ARG A 155 -8.16 -11.87 -10.25
CA ARG A 155 -8.38 -13.26 -10.70
C ARG A 155 -7.20 -14.18 -10.37
N ALA A 156 -5.96 -13.68 -10.44
CA ALA A 156 -4.75 -14.45 -10.12
C ALA A 156 -4.70 -14.99 -8.68
N LEU A 157 -5.51 -14.43 -7.77
CA LEU A 157 -5.61 -14.85 -6.35
C LEU A 157 -6.70 -15.92 -6.13
N GLY A 158 -7.36 -16.39 -7.19
CA GLY A 158 -8.41 -17.41 -7.10
C GLY A 158 -7.90 -18.87 -7.09
N ASN A 159 -6.66 -19.12 -7.51
CA ASN A 159 -6.09 -20.48 -7.60
C ASN A 159 -5.18 -20.77 -6.39
N TYR A 160 -5.71 -21.51 -5.42
CA TYR A 160 -4.99 -21.91 -4.21
C TYR A 160 -3.72 -22.68 -4.50
N THR A 161 -3.75 -23.60 -5.47
CA THR A 161 -2.61 -24.46 -5.78
C THR A 161 -1.41 -23.63 -6.25
N ASP A 162 -1.63 -22.64 -7.12
CA ASP A 162 -0.57 -21.74 -7.57
C ASP A 162 -0.08 -20.81 -6.46
N ILE A 163 -0.98 -20.34 -5.59
CA ILE A 163 -0.62 -19.48 -4.45
C ILE A 163 0.32 -20.22 -3.51
N ILE A 164 -0.05 -21.42 -3.07
CA ILE A 164 0.75 -22.17 -2.09
C ILE A 164 2.01 -22.76 -2.70
N TRP A 165 2.05 -22.94 -4.03
CA TRP A 165 3.24 -23.40 -4.74
C TRP A 165 4.38 -22.39 -4.62
N GLN A 166 4.11 -21.09 -4.75
CA GLN A 166 5.11 -20.03 -4.51
C GLN A 166 5.54 -19.98 -3.02
N GLY A 167 4.77 -20.59 -2.12
CA GLY A 167 5.13 -20.75 -0.72
C GLY A 167 4.42 -19.77 0.21
N ILE A 168 4.94 -19.69 1.44
CA ILE A 168 4.28 -18.96 2.54
C ILE A 168 4.14 -17.47 2.24
N ASN A 169 5.13 -16.89 1.56
CA ASN A 169 5.13 -15.46 1.24
C ASN A 169 3.94 -15.07 0.34
N ALA A 170 3.63 -15.88 -0.68
CA ALA A 170 2.47 -15.65 -1.52
C ALA A 170 1.16 -15.86 -0.76
N THR A 171 1.11 -16.84 0.14
CA THR A 171 -0.06 -17.09 0.98
C THR A 171 -0.36 -15.89 1.89
N ILE A 172 0.67 -15.33 2.52
CA ILE A 172 0.61 -14.11 3.35
C ILE A 172 0.12 -12.93 2.52
N PHE A 173 0.77 -12.64 1.38
CA PHE A 173 0.41 -11.49 0.56
C PHE A 173 -0.98 -11.62 -0.09
N THR A 174 -1.47 -12.84 -0.30
CA THR A 174 -2.86 -13.06 -0.78
C THR A 174 -3.84 -12.48 0.24
N LEU A 175 -3.69 -12.84 1.52
CA LEU A 175 -4.56 -12.32 2.57
C LEU A 175 -4.39 -10.81 2.77
N ILE A 176 -3.16 -10.29 2.74
CA ILE A 176 -2.91 -8.84 2.85
C ILE A 176 -3.62 -8.09 1.72
N ALA A 177 -3.43 -8.50 0.45
CA ALA A 177 -4.03 -7.85 -0.70
C ALA A 177 -5.55 -7.89 -0.65
N LEU A 178 -6.16 -9.03 -0.34
CA LEU A 178 -7.62 -9.15 -0.22
C LEU A 178 -8.18 -8.34 0.95
N ASN A 179 -7.43 -8.21 2.04
CA ASN A 179 -7.86 -7.45 3.21
C ASN A 179 -7.86 -5.94 2.99
N THR A 180 -7.27 -5.44 1.89
CA THR A 180 -7.13 -4.00 1.67
C THR A 180 -8.47 -3.26 1.61
N LEU A 181 -9.39 -3.68 0.74
CA LEU A 181 -10.78 -3.23 0.73
C LEU A 181 -11.77 -4.32 1.15
N ASN A 182 -11.28 -5.38 1.81
CA ASN A 182 -12.07 -6.58 2.05
C ASN A 182 -12.67 -7.16 0.75
N TYR A 183 -11.85 -7.25 -0.30
CA TYR A 183 -12.23 -7.80 -1.60
C TYR A 183 -12.82 -9.20 -1.46
N ASP A 184 -13.84 -9.52 -2.24
CA ASP A 184 -14.36 -10.88 -2.30
C ASP A 184 -13.29 -11.87 -2.79
N MET A 185 -13.40 -13.14 -2.40
CA MET A 185 -12.55 -14.18 -2.97
C MET A 185 -12.85 -14.30 -4.48
N PRO A 186 -11.87 -14.14 -5.38
CA PRO A 186 -12.09 -14.25 -6.81
C PRO A 186 -12.60 -15.64 -7.20
N GLN A 187 -13.79 -15.71 -7.79
CA GLN A 187 -14.41 -16.98 -8.20
C GLN A 187 -14.00 -17.35 -9.63
N LEU A 188 -13.08 -18.30 -9.80
CA LEU A 188 -12.55 -18.68 -11.12
C LEU A 188 -13.59 -19.41 -11.98
N THR A 189 -13.63 -19.10 -13.28
CA THR A 189 -14.38 -19.91 -14.24
C THR A 189 -13.71 -21.27 -14.45
N TYR A 190 -14.42 -22.24 -15.02
CA TYR A 190 -13.82 -23.53 -15.40
C TYR A 190 -12.62 -23.37 -16.34
N GLU A 191 -12.66 -22.37 -17.23
CA GLU A 191 -11.57 -22.09 -18.17
C GLU A 191 -10.34 -21.60 -17.42
N GLU A 192 -10.48 -20.60 -16.54
CA GLU A 192 -9.36 -20.06 -15.76
C GLU A 192 -8.79 -21.10 -14.77
N MET A 193 -9.63 -21.94 -14.18
CA MET A 193 -9.18 -23.07 -13.35
C MET A 193 -8.33 -24.06 -14.15
N SER A 194 -8.58 -24.23 -15.45
CA SER A 194 -7.77 -25.10 -16.31
C SER A 194 -6.41 -24.50 -16.68
N GLN A 195 -6.20 -23.21 -16.42
CA GLN A 195 -4.97 -22.45 -16.72
C GLN A 195 -4.05 -22.34 -15.50
N GLY A 196 -4.27 -23.16 -14.47
CA GLY A 196 -3.37 -23.26 -13.33
C GLY A 196 -1.98 -23.71 -13.77
N VAL A 197 -0.94 -23.07 -13.22
CA VAL A 197 0.45 -23.31 -13.64
C VAL A 197 1.03 -24.53 -12.93
N HIS A 198 0.59 -24.81 -11.70
CA HIS A 198 1.19 -25.82 -10.84
C HIS A 198 0.20 -26.91 -10.44
N GLY A 199 0.00 -27.89 -11.32
CA GLY A 199 -0.85 -29.04 -11.04
C GLY A 199 -2.35 -28.73 -11.06
N THR A 200 -3.15 -29.59 -10.43
CA THR A 200 -4.61 -29.42 -10.43
C THR A 200 -5.00 -28.18 -9.63
N ALA A 201 -5.63 -27.21 -10.30
CA ALA A 201 -6.12 -26.01 -9.66
C ALA A 201 -7.18 -26.33 -8.60
N VAL A 202 -7.09 -25.61 -7.49
CA VAL A 202 -8.06 -25.65 -6.39
C VAL A 202 -8.54 -24.23 -6.14
N GLN A 203 -9.85 -24.02 -6.09
CA GLN A 203 -10.41 -22.70 -5.81
C GLN A 203 -10.01 -22.27 -4.39
N ALA A 204 -9.39 -21.10 -4.26
CA ALA A 204 -8.96 -20.57 -2.98
C ALA A 204 -10.16 -20.09 -2.14
N THR A 205 -10.02 -20.26 -0.82
CA THR A 205 -10.85 -19.60 0.19
C THR A 205 -9.95 -18.95 1.25
N ARG A 206 -10.50 -17.99 2.01
CA ARG A 206 -9.77 -17.36 3.13
C ARG A 206 -9.38 -18.38 4.18
N GLU A 207 -10.28 -19.30 4.51
CA GLU A 207 -10.06 -20.37 5.49
C GLU A 207 -8.86 -21.24 5.10
N MET A 208 -8.74 -21.59 3.81
CA MET A 208 -7.61 -22.38 3.31
C MET A 208 -6.29 -21.62 3.43
N LEU A 209 -6.28 -20.33 3.11
CA LEU A 209 -5.08 -19.48 3.21
C LEU A 209 -4.65 -19.29 4.68
N VAL A 210 -5.60 -19.04 5.59
CA VAL A 210 -5.34 -18.96 7.03
C VAL A 210 -4.81 -20.29 7.55
N ALA A 211 -5.47 -21.41 7.21
CA ALA A 211 -5.02 -22.74 7.62
C ALA A 211 -3.63 -23.07 7.08
N ARG A 212 -3.29 -22.62 5.86
CA ARG A 212 -1.96 -22.81 5.27
C ARG A 212 -0.89 -22.11 6.07
N ILE A 213 -1.06 -20.81 6.40
CA ILE A 213 -0.10 -20.07 7.23
C ILE A 213 0.02 -20.75 8.61
N MET A 214 -1.10 -21.10 9.24
CA MET A 214 -1.13 -21.78 10.54
C MET A 214 -0.45 -23.17 10.52
N SER A 215 -0.47 -23.86 9.38
CA SER A 215 0.20 -25.15 9.21
C SER A 215 1.73 -25.05 9.16
N GLN A 216 2.24 -23.86 8.87
CA GLN A 216 3.68 -23.57 8.76
C GLN A 216 4.24 -22.86 10.00
N GLU A 217 3.43 -22.71 11.06
CA GLU A 217 3.90 -22.21 12.35
C GLU A 217 4.97 -23.15 12.93
N LEU A 218 6.11 -22.58 13.33
CA LEU A 218 7.21 -23.33 13.93
C LEU A 218 6.91 -23.73 15.39
N PRO A 219 7.50 -24.83 15.91
CA PRO A 219 7.24 -25.29 17.29
C PRO A 219 7.52 -24.24 18.38
N GLY A 220 8.47 -23.32 18.14
CA GLY A 220 8.81 -22.22 19.05
C GLY A 220 7.96 -20.96 18.86
N GLY A 221 6.96 -21.00 17.98
CA GLY A 221 6.25 -19.81 17.50
C GLY A 221 6.98 -19.15 16.33
N GLY A 222 6.23 -18.33 15.59
CA GLY A 222 6.73 -17.63 14.42
C GLY A 222 6.78 -18.49 13.15
N TRP A 223 7.27 -17.86 12.09
CA TRP A 223 7.29 -18.39 10.74
C TRP A 223 8.63 -18.06 10.08
N VAL A 224 8.98 -18.83 9.07
CA VAL A 224 10.17 -18.61 8.24
C VAL A 224 9.77 -18.71 6.78
N LEU A 225 10.54 -18.06 5.91
CA LEU A 225 10.33 -18.20 4.48
C LEU A 225 10.50 -19.67 4.14
N ASP A 226 9.48 -20.29 3.56
CA ASP A 226 9.61 -21.55 2.83
C ASP A 226 9.44 -21.17 1.37
N THR A 227 10.52 -21.29 0.62
CA THR A 227 10.57 -20.84 -0.77
C THR A 227 9.73 -21.74 -1.67
N GLY A 228 9.41 -22.99 -1.31
CA GLY A 228 8.71 -23.91 -2.23
C GLY A 228 9.43 -24.17 -3.56
N PHE A 229 10.62 -23.59 -3.75
CA PHE A 229 11.44 -23.62 -4.94
C PHE A 229 12.60 -24.61 -4.72
N GLU A 230 12.65 -25.69 -5.50
CA GLU A 230 13.94 -26.20 -5.97
C GLU A 230 14.33 -25.28 -7.13
N VAL A 231 15.33 -24.42 -6.94
CA VAL A 231 15.67 -23.38 -7.91
C VAL A 231 16.47 -23.99 -9.07
N GLU A 232 15.84 -24.09 -10.24
CA GLU A 232 16.48 -23.94 -11.55
C GLU A 232 15.78 -22.81 -12.33
N ASP A 233 15.63 -21.65 -11.71
CA ASP A 233 15.35 -20.43 -12.48
C ASP A 233 16.70 -19.95 -13.03
N GLY A 234 16.91 -20.10 -14.35
CA GLY A 234 18.11 -19.67 -15.07
C GLY A 234 18.37 -18.15 -15.06
N ASP A 235 17.85 -17.41 -14.07
CA ASP A 235 18.15 -16.00 -13.80
C ASP A 235 19.42 -15.79 -12.96
N GLY A 236 20.05 -16.88 -12.52
CA GLY A 236 21.29 -16.87 -11.76
C GLY A 236 21.12 -16.49 -10.29
N SER A 237 19.89 -16.48 -9.76
CA SER A 237 19.67 -16.45 -8.32
C SER A 237 19.98 -17.83 -7.74
N ASP A 238 20.96 -17.88 -6.84
CA ASP A 238 21.38 -19.14 -6.21
C ASP A 238 20.21 -19.84 -5.52
N SER A 239 20.17 -21.18 -5.67
CA SER A 239 19.19 -22.03 -5.00
C SER A 239 19.25 -21.83 -3.50
N PHE A 240 18.25 -21.14 -2.97
CA PHE A 240 18.14 -20.80 -1.57
C PHE A 240 17.21 -21.77 -0.86
N THR A 241 17.77 -22.63 0.00
CA THR A 241 17.00 -23.49 0.91
C THR A 241 16.95 -22.82 2.29
N PRO A 242 15.82 -22.23 2.69
CA PRO A 242 15.68 -21.60 4.00
C PRO A 242 15.92 -22.59 5.15
N SER A 243 16.51 -22.10 6.24
CA SER A 243 16.58 -22.84 7.50
C SER A 243 15.16 -23.00 8.05
N THR A 244 14.64 -24.22 8.02
CA THR A 244 13.26 -24.53 8.41
C THR A 244 13.02 -24.51 9.92
N ASP A 245 14.05 -24.25 10.73
CA ASP A 245 14.02 -24.55 12.17
C ASP A 245 14.00 -23.29 13.05
N LYS A 246 14.12 -22.10 12.46
CA LYS A 246 14.14 -20.82 13.18
C LYS A 246 13.22 -19.81 12.53
N ALA A 247 12.40 -19.17 13.34
CA ALA A 247 11.56 -18.07 12.89
C ALA A 247 12.41 -16.91 12.40
N ASP A 248 11.96 -16.30 11.31
CA ASP A 248 12.53 -15.10 10.71
C ASP A 248 11.65 -13.89 11.08
N PRO A 249 12.23 -12.74 11.46
CA PRO A 249 11.42 -11.60 11.89
C PRO A 249 10.52 -11.05 10.78
N ASP A 250 10.97 -11.04 9.52
CA ASP A 250 10.18 -10.50 8.40
C ASP A 250 8.95 -11.36 8.18
N ILE A 251 9.15 -12.66 7.99
CA ILE A 251 8.06 -13.58 7.68
C ILE A 251 7.14 -13.78 8.89
N THR A 252 7.68 -13.79 10.11
CA THR A 252 6.87 -13.85 11.32
C THR A 252 5.97 -12.62 11.44
N ALA A 253 6.53 -11.42 11.26
CA ALA A 253 5.77 -10.19 11.34
C ALA A 253 4.74 -10.09 10.21
N MET A 254 5.09 -10.45 8.98
CA MET A 254 4.16 -10.44 7.85
C MET A 254 3.03 -11.48 8.02
N ALA A 255 3.32 -12.65 8.60
CA ALA A 255 2.29 -13.63 8.95
C ALA A 255 1.31 -13.07 9.97
N ILE A 256 1.79 -12.38 11.01
CA ILE A 256 0.93 -11.69 11.99
C ILE A 256 0.06 -10.62 11.30
N GLN A 257 0.63 -9.81 10.42
CA GLN A 257 -0.12 -8.80 9.65
C GLN A 257 -1.25 -9.43 8.82
N ALA A 258 -0.99 -10.55 8.14
CA ALA A 258 -1.99 -11.28 7.37
C ALA A 258 -3.08 -11.92 8.26
N LEU A 259 -2.70 -12.43 9.43
CA LEU A 259 -3.58 -13.13 10.36
C LEU A 259 -4.37 -12.22 11.30
N ALA A 260 -4.01 -10.95 11.44
CA ALA A 260 -4.58 -10.02 12.44
C ALA A 260 -6.12 -9.97 12.43
N ARG A 261 -6.74 -9.92 11.25
CA ARG A 261 -8.21 -9.93 11.07
C ARG A 261 -8.87 -11.27 11.41
N TYR A 262 -8.10 -12.35 11.44
CA TYR A 262 -8.55 -13.72 11.66
C TYR A 262 -8.24 -14.23 13.07
N ARG A 263 -7.78 -13.38 13.99
CA ARG A 263 -7.37 -13.77 15.35
C ARG A 263 -8.39 -14.57 16.16
N SER A 264 -9.69 -14.39 15.89
CA SER A 264 -10.77 -15.13 16.56
C SER A 264 -11.13 -16.46 15.90
N MET A 265 -10.48 -16.80 14.78
CA MET A 265 -10.74 -18.01 14.01
C MET A 265 -10.04 -19.23 14.62
N ASN A 266 -10.72 -20.37 14.56
CA ASN A 266 -10.12 -21.68 14.77
C ASN A 266 -9.98 -22.39 13.42
N VAL A 267 -8.84 -23.05 13.19
CA VAL A 267 -8.58 -23.85 11.99
C VAL A 267 -8.05 -25.22 12.37
N THR A 268 -8.36 -26.24 11.57
CA THR A 268 -7.80 -27.57 11.75
C THR A 268 -6.49 -27.70 10.98
N VAL A 269 -5.40 -27.93 11.70
CA VAL A 269 -4.07 -28.21 11.15
C VAL A 269 -3.68 -29.63 11.55
N ASN A 270 -3.44 -30.51 10.57
CA ASN A 270 -3.05 -31.90 10.80
C ASN A 270 -3.97 -32.65 11.80
N GLY A 271 -5.28 -32.44 11.68
CA GLY A 271 -6.29 -33.05 12.56
C GLY A 271 -6.41 -32.43 13.96
N THR A 272 -5.66 -31.36 14.25
CA THR A 272 -5.70 -30.63 15.53
C THR A 272 -6.30 -29.25 15.31
N GLU A 273 -7.31 -28.89 16.10
CA GLU A 273 -7.84 -27.52 16.11
C GLU A 273 -6.83 -26.57 16.75
N LYS A 274 -6.56 -25.45 16.07
CA LYS A 274 -5.67 -24.38 16.53
C LYS A 274 -6.39 -23.05 16.45
N ASN A 275 -6.24 -22.22 17.49
CA ASN A 275 -6.69 -20.84 17.47
C ASN A 275 -5.62 -19.93 16.82
N VAL A 276 -6.06 -19.03 15.94
CA VAL A 276 -5.16 -18.10 15.24
C VAL A 276 -4.56 -17.06 16.18
N GLY A 277 -5.34 -16.53 17.12
CA GLY A 277 -4.88 -15.57 18.13
C GLY A 277 -3.75 -16.12 19.00
N ASP A 278 -3.84 -17.39 19.40
CA ASP A 278 -2.78 -18.05 20.17
C ASP A 278 -1.46 -18.16 19.38
N ALA A 279 -1.54 -18.42 18.07
CA ALA A 279 -0.35 -18.45 17.21
C ALA A 279 0.24 -17.05 16.99
N ILE A 280 -0.61 -16.03 16.85
CA ILE A 280 -0.17 -14.63 16.79
C ILE A 280 0.61 -14.27 18.06
N GLU A 281 0.09 -14.61 19.24
CA GLU A 281 0.77 -14.30 20.50
C GLU A 281 2.12 -15.03 20.64
N ARG A 282 2.20 -16.30 20.21
CA ARG A 282 3.50 -16.99 20.13
C ARG A 282 4.45 -16.33 19.15
N GLY A 283 3.95 -15.86 18.00
CA GLY A 283 4.72 -15.08 17.03
C GLY A 283 5.26 -13.77 17.61
N LEU A 284 4.42 -13.00 18.33
CA LEU A 284 4.84 -11.76 19.00
C LEU A 284 5.92 -12.03 20.05
N ASN A 285 5.78 -13.10 20.83
CA ASN A 285 6.81 -13.50 21.80
C ASN A 285 8.12 -13.93 21.12
N ALA A 286 8.05 -14.63 19.99
CA ALA A 286 9.22 -14.96 19.19
C ALA A 286 9.92 -13.70 18.67
N LEU A 287 9.16 -12.71 18.15
CA LEU A 287 9.71 -11.42 17.72
C LEU A 287 10.35 -10.64 18.88
N SER A 288 9.67 -10.56 20.04
CA SER A 288 10.24 -9.92 21.24
C SER A 288 11.60 -10.50 21.61
N ALA A 289 11.74 -11.83 21.58
CA ALA A 289 13.00 -12.51 21.87
C ALA A 289 14.11 -12.27 20.84
N MET A 290 13.77 -11.83 19.62
CA MET A 290 14.73 -11.51 18.55
C MET A 290 15.19 -10.04 18.58
N GLN A 291 14.50 -9.16 19.30
CA GLN A 291 14.81 -7.73 19.31
C GLN A 291 16.22 -7.47 19.88
N LYS A 292 17.00 -6.64 19.19
CA LYS A 292 18.35 -6.27 19.63
C LYS A 292 18.33 -5.11 20.62
N SER A 293 19.46 -4.85 21.27
CA SER A 293 19.61 -3.78 22.28
C SER A 293 19.29 -2.38 21.75
N ALA A 294 19.41 -2.20 20.44
CA ALA A 294 19.12 -0.96 19.75
C ALA A 294 17.64 -0.89 19.28
N GLY A 295 16.84 -1.91 19.54
CA GLY A 295 15.42 -1.97 19.13
C GLY A 295 15.22 -2.36 17.66
N ASP A 296 16.28 -2.74 16.94
CA ASP A 296 16.23 -3.26 15.57
C ASP A 296 16.36 -4.80 15.52
N PHE A 297 16.25 -5.35 14.31
CA PHE A 297 16.17 -6.78 14.05
C PHE A 297 17.23 -7.24 13.05
N ASP A 298 17.59 -8.51 13.18
CA ASP A 298 18.49 -9.23 12.28
C ASP A 298 17.68 -10.24 11.48
N SER A 299 17.79 -10.19 10.16
CA SER A 299 17.29 -11.23 9.27
C SER A 299 18.44 -11.70 8.39
N TRP A 300 18.55 -13.01 8.19
CA TRP A 300 19.60 -13.63 7.39
C TRP A 300 21.03 -13.19 7.76
N GLY A 301 21.29 -12.92 9.04
CA GLY A 301 22.60 -12.50 9.56
C GLY A 301 22.93 -11.02 9.31
N THR A 302 21.98 -10.23 8.80
CA THR A 302 22.15 -8.80 8.54
C THR A 302 21.12 -7.98 9.30
N THR A 303 21.62 -7.08 10.15
CA THR A 303 20.78 -6.17 10.93
C THR A 303 20.37 -5.00 10.06
N ASN A 304 19.06 -4.84 9.87
CA ASN A 304 18.53 -3.96 8.85
C ASN A 304 17.22 -3.27 9.28
N VAL A 305 16.85 -2.22 8.53
CA VAL A 305 15.65 -1.44 8.83
C VAL A 305 14.37 -2.13 8.37
N GLU A 306 14.43 -2.88 7.28
CA GLU A 306 13.28 -3.57 6.67
C GLU A 306 12.64 -4.55 7.66
N SER A 307 13.45 -5.36 8.34
CA SER A 307 12.99 -6.27 9.38
C SER A 307 12.33 -5.55 10.55
N THR A 308 12.92 -4.43 10.99
CA THR A 308 12.35 -3.63 12.06
C THR A 308 11.03 -2.98 11.63
N ALA A 309 10.92 -2.55 10.37
CA ALA A 309 9.71 -2.01 9.78
C ALA A 309 8.57 -3.05 9.74
N GLN A 310 8.86 -4.30 9.37
CA GLN A 310 7.86 -5.37 9.41
C GLN A 310 7.35 -5.64 10.83
N VAL A 311 8.24 -5.69 11.83
CA VAL A 311 7.83 -5.90 13.22
C VAL A 311 6.96 -4.76 13.73
N LEU A 312 7.30 -3.51 13.42
CA LEU A 312 6.45 -2.34 13.72
C LEU A 312 5.05 -2.49 13.10
N MET A 313 5.00 -2.89 11.82
CA MET A 313 3.73 -3.14 11.12
C MET A 313 2.88 -4.22 11.78
N ALA A 314 3.50 -5.27 12.33
CA ALA A 314 2.80 -6.34 13.04
C ALA A 314 2.17 -5.86 14.36
N LEU A 315 2.88 -5.04 15.14
CA LEU A 315 2.32 -4.45 16.37
C LEU A 315 1.11 -3.57 16.04
N ILE A 316 1.25 -2.69 15.04
CA ILE A 316 0.17 -1.78 14.66
C ILE A 316 -1.03 -2.55 14.10
N ALA A 317 -0.81 -3.60 13.31
CA ALA A 317 -1.89 -4.47 12.83
C ALA A 317 -2.71 -5.09 13.98
N MET A 318 -2.07 -5.34 15.12
CA MET A 318 -2.69 -5.86 16.34
C MET A 318 -3.27 -4.77 17.26
N GLY A 319 -3.10 -3.49 16.92
CA GLY A 319 -3.53 -2.36 17.74
C GLY A 319 -2.64 -2.13 18.97
N ILE A 320 -1.39 -2.57 18.93
CA ILE A 320 -0.42 -2.45 20.01
C ILE A 320 0.39 -1.18 19.81
N ASP A 321 0.46 -0.30 20.83
CA ASP A 321 1.32 0.87 20.80
C ASP A 321 2.80 0.46 20.98
N PRO A 322 3.68 0.67 19.97
CA PRO A 322 5.09 0.30 20.03
C PRO A 322 5.91 1.08 21.07
N LEU A 323 5.35 2.14 21.67
CA LEU A 323 5.98 2.87 22.79
C LEU A 323 5.52 2.39 24.17
N LYS A 324 4.50 1.52 24.25
CA LYS A 324 3.90 1.09 25.52
C LYS A 324 3.98 -0.42 25.76
N ASP A 325 4.25 -1.23 24.73
CA ASP A 325 4.39 -2.67 24.90
C ASP A 325 5.80 -3.04 25.40
N ASP A 326 5.91 -3.38 26.68
CA ASP A 326 7.15 -3.73 27.36
C ASP A 326 7.92 -4.88 26.66
N ARG A 327 7.25 -5.74 25.89
CA ARG A 327 7.93 -6.81 25.12
C ARG A 327 8.85 -6.26 24.04
N PHE A 328 8.60 -5.03 23.57
CA PHE A 328 9.32 -4.38 22.49
C PHE A 328 10.06 -3.11 22.92
N ILE A 329 10.18 -2.89 24.24
CA ILE A 329 11.01 -1.85 24.84
C ILE A 329 12.23 -2.53 25.47
N THR A 330 13.40 -2.24 24.92
CA THR A 330 14.65 -2.81 25.44
C THR A 330 14.95 -2.32 26.87
N ALA A 331 15.81 -3.02 27.60
CA ALA A 331 16.24 -2.59 28.94
C ALA A 331 16.91 -1.20 28.97
N SER A 332 17.40 -0.70 27.82
CA SER A 332 17.95 0.66 27.68
C SER A 332 16.92 1.70 27.24
N GLY A 333 15.64 1.32 27.12
CA GLY A 333 14.54 2.20 26.70
C GLY A 333 14.41 2.39 25.20
N ASN A 334 15.19 1.69 24.37
CA ASN A 334 15.01 1.74 22.91
C ASN A 334 13.75 0.98 22.49
N THR A 335 12.99 1.59 21.59
CA THR A 335 11.78 1.05 20.95
C THR A 335 12.05 0.68 19.49
N LEU A 336 11.06 0.08 18.83
CA LEU A 336 11.08 -0.14 17.37
C LEU A 336 11.24 1.18 16.59
N ILE A 337 10.66 2.27 17.09
CA ILE A 337 10.74 3.59 16.45
C ILE A 337 12.18 4.11 16.51
N ASN A 338 12.88 3.94 17.64
CA ASN A 338 14.32 4.23 17.72
C ASN A 338 15.13 3.32 16.79
N GLY A 339 14.73 2.06 16.69
CA GLY A 339 15.30 1.07 15.78
C GLY A 339 15.23 1.48 14.32
N ILE A 340 14.10 2.05 13.87
CA ILE A 340 13.92 2.51 12.48
C ILE A 340 14.62 3.84 12.23
N LEU A 341 14.44 4.83 13.11
CA LEU A 341 14.92 6.20 12.88
C LEU A 341 16.44 6.32 12.81
N ARG A 342 17.22 5.38 13.36
CA ARG A 342 18.70 5.39 13.19
C ARG A 342 19.15 5.19 11.75
N TYR A 343 18.33 4.54 10.92
CA TYR A 343 18.63 4.26 9.53
C TYR A 343 18.25 5.43 8.61
N HIS A 344 17.50 6.40 9.12
CA HIS A 344 17.12 7.60 8.37
C HIS A 344 18.35 8.44 8.00
N VAL A 345 18.40 8.91 6.76
CA VAL A 345 19.40 9.84 6.26
C VAL A 345 18.74 11.19 6.09
N ALA A 346 19.15 12.19 6.89
CA ALA A 346 18.55 13.52 6.87
C ALA A 346 18.51 14.11 5.44
N GLY A 347 17.33 14.62 5.06
CA GLY A 347 17.00 15.15 3.75
C GLY A 347 16.77 14.10 2.66
N SER A 348 16.71 12.81 3.01
CA SER A 348 16.63 11.69 2.07
C SER A 348 15.79 10.54 2.63
N GLY A 349 16.05 9.31 2.19
CA GLY A 349 15.39 8.09 2.63
C GLY A 349 16.14 7.36 3.74
N PHE A 350 16.08 6.04 3.70
CA PHE A 350 16.65 5.15 4.70
C PHE A 350 17.76 4.29 4.09
N ARG A 351 18.77 3.97 4.89
CA ARG A 351 19.80 2.99 4.55
C ARG A 351 19.34 1.59 4.96
N HIS A 352 19.79 0.57 4.23
CA HIS A 352 19.52 -0.84 4.57
C HIS A 352 20.27 -1.27 5.84
N VAL A 353 21.57 -0.99 5.89
CA VAL A 353 22.47 -1.27 7.03
C VAL A 353 23.14 0.02 7.49
N MET A 354 23.59 0.08 8.74
CA MET A 354 24.13 1.31 9.35
C MET A 354 25.28 1.95 8.58
N ASP A 355 26.18 1.16 8.00
CA ASP A 355 27.32 1.66 7.23
C ASP A 355 27.02 1.81 5.72
N GLY A 356 25.76 1.64 5.31
CA GLY A 356 25.32 1.71 3.93
C GLY A 356 24.91 3.12 3.48
N SER A 357 24.71 3.26 2.16
CA SER A 357 24.02 4.41 1.56
C SER A 357 22.50 4.26 1.66
N VAL A 358 21.78 5.33 1.31
CA VAL A 358 20.33 5.26 1.08
C VAL A 358 20.03 4.10 0.13
N ASN A 359 19.04 3.28 0.49
CA ASN A 359 18.65 2.08 -0.22
C ASN A 359 17.14 2.13 -0.52
N ALA A 360 16.76 1.51 -1.63
CA ALA A 360 15.41 1.61 -2.10
C ALA A 360 14.36 0.87 -1.29
N MET A 361 14.62 -0.41 -1.09
CA MET A 361 13.70 -1.21 -0.30
C MET A 361 13.65 -0.74 1.15
N ALA A 362 14.80 -0.38 1.72
CA ALA A 362 14.89 0.22 3.05
C ALA A 362 14.00 1.46 3.18
N THR A 363 14.06 2.37 2.20
CA THR A 363 13.27 3.60 2.21
C THR A 363 11.78 3.29 2.08
N ASP A 364 11.40 2.45 1.12
CA ASP A 364 10.01 2.07 0.90
C ASP A 364 9.39 1.41 2.14
N GLN A 365 10.09 0.45 2.75
CA GLN A 365 9.59 -0.29 3.91
C GLN A 365 9.57 0.53 5.19
N ALA A 366 10.63 1.30 5.47
CA ALA A 366 10.62 2.20 6.62
C ALA A 366 9.53 3.27 6.48
N MET A 367 9.33 3.80 5.27
CA MET A 367 8.30 4.83 5.02
C MET A 367 6.89 4.32 5.30
N TYR A 368 6.46 3.19 4.73
CA TYR A 368 5.11 2.71 5.02
C TYR A 368 4.93 2.31 6.48
N ALA A 369 5.99 1.86 7.17
CA ALA A 369 5.90 1.50 8.59
C ALA A 369 5.75 2.74 9.49
N LEU A 370 6.50 3.81 9.20
CA LEU A 370 6.33 5.09 9.88
C LEU A 370 4.97 5.72 9.57
N VAL A 371 4.49 5.64 8.33
CA VAL A 371 3.13 6.07 7.97
C VAL A 371 2.08 5.25 8.71
N ALA A 372 2.27 3.93 8.86
CA ALA A 372 1.35 3.12 9.65
C ALA A 372 1.32 3.57 11.12
N TYR A 373 2.47 3.93 11.69
CA TYR A 373 2.55 4.43 13.06
C TYR A 373 1.89 5.81 13.22
N ASP A 374 2.12 6.73 12.27
CA ASP A 374 1.42 8.02 12.23
C ASP A 374 -0.10 7.85 12.15
N ARG A 375 -0.57 6.91 11.32
CA ARG A 375 -1.99 6.57 11.22
C ARG A 375 -2.55 5.99 12.52
N PHE A 376 -1.79 5.11 13.19
CA PHE A 376 -2.14 4.56 14.50
C PHE A 376 -2.31 5.67 15.54
N LEU A 377 -1.35 6.59 15.62
CA LEU A 377 -1.43 7.77 16.49
C LEU A 377 -2.62 8.66 16.14
N LYS A 378 -3.04 8.74 14.88
CA LYS A 378 -4.20 9.55 14.47
C LYS A 378 -5.53 8.81 14.58
N GLY A 379 -5.56 7.60 15.15
CA GLY A 379 -6.76 6.77 15.23
C GLY A 379 -7.33 6.36 13.87
N LYS A 380 -6.52 6.45 12.80
CA LYS A 380 -6.93 6.08 11.44
C LYS A 380 -6.83 4.57 11.27
N ASN A 381 -7.47 4.07 10.22
CA ASN A 381 -7.36 2.66 9.86
C ASN A 381 -5.90 2.24 9.69
N TYR A 382 -5.58 1.02 10.13
CA TYR A 382 -4.31 0.36 9.83
C TYR A 382 -3.98 0.50 8.34
N ILE A 383 -2.71 0.68 7.99
CA ILE A 383 -2.30 1.12 6.65
C ILE A 383 -2.80 0.21 5.53
N TYR A 384 -2.82 -1.11 5.74
CA TYR A 384 -3.39 -2.06 4.78
C TYR A 384 -4.91 -2.06 4.79
N ASN A 385 -5.61 -1.68 5.87
CA ASN A 385 -7.06 -1.49 5.83
C ASN A 385 -7.38 -0.15 5.14
N MET A 386 -7.75 -0.21 3.87
CA MET A 386 -8.00 0.95 3.01
C MET A 386 -9.50 1.28 2.89
N SER A 387 -10.37 0.72 3.75
CA SER A 387 -11.81 1.01 3.67
C SER A 387 -12.16 2.48 3.91
N ASP A 388 -11.27 3.24 4.55
CA ASP A 388 -11.37 4.69 4.72
C ASP A 388 -11.06 5.48 3.44
N ASN A 389 -10.44 4.85 2.42
CA ASN A 389 -10.39 5.43 1.08
C ASN A 389 -11.81 5.61 0.52
N LEU A 390 -12.76 4.73 0.87
CA LEU A 390 -14.15 4.81 0.42
C LEU A 390 -14.94 5.93 1.12
N GLU A 391 -14.59 6.29 2.35
CA GLU A 391 -15.23 7.38 3.10
C GLU A 391 -14.79 8.77 2.61
N ALA A 392 -13.55 8.89 2.12
CA ALA A 392 -13.09 10.06 1.38
C ALA A 392 -13.87 10.31 0.07
N HIS A 393 -14.69 9.34 -0.39
CA HIS A 393 -15.51 9.43 -1.59
C HIS A 393 -17.00 9.75 -1.31
N ALA A 394 -17.42 9.95 -0.05
CA ALA A 394 -18.79 10.34 0.31
C ALA A 394 -18.91 11.88 0.40
N ILE A 395 -19.04 12.56 -0.74
CA ILE A 395 -19.29 14.01 -0.78
C ILE A 395 -20.76 14.28 -0.43
N SER A 396 -20.97 15.01 0.68
CA SER A 396 -22.20 15.75 0.97
C SER A 396 -22.24 17.01 0.10
N ILE A 397 -23.11 17.04 -0.91
CA ILE A 397 -23.38 18.26 -1.68
C ILE A 397 -24.37 19.10 -0.88
N ASP A 398 -23.87 20.07 -0.11
CA ASP A 398 -24.74 21.12 0.42
C ASP A 398 -24.94 22.18 -0.67
N THR A 399 -26.16 22.21 -1.23
CA THR A 399 -26.52 23.18 -2.27
C THR A 399 -26.96 24.48 -1.62
N ALA A 400 -26.01 25.25 -1.09
CA ALA A 400 -26.32 26.61 -0.68
C ALA A 400 -25.10 27.52 -0.80
N GLU A 401 -25.33 28.63 -1.50
CA GLU A 401 -24.48 29.83 -1.51
C GLU A 401 -23.11 29.69 -2.18
N HIS A 402 -23.11 29.71 -3.52
CA HIS A 402 -22.41 30.74 -4.32
C HIS A 402 -22.18 30.23 -5.75
N GLY A 403 -23.03 30.65 -6.70
CA GLY A 403 -22.72 30.54 -8.12
C GLY A 403 -23.93 30.31 -9.01
N THR A 404 -24.62 31.39 -9.38
CA THR A 404 -25.40 31.40 -10.63
C THR A 404 -24.40 31.22 -11.77
N LEU A 405 -24.62 30.26 -12.68
CA LEU A 405 -23.87 30.10 -13.93
C LEU A 405 -24.01 31.40 -14.75
N SER A 406 -23.04 32.31 -14.64
CA SER A 406 -23.05 33.54 -15.42
C SER A 406 -22.60 33.22 -16.85
N ALA A 407 -23.60 33.07 -17.72
CA ALA A 407 -23.58 33.38 -19.14
C ALA A 407 -22.51 32.69 -20.00
N ALA A 408 -22.89 31.56 -20.59
CA ALA A 408 -22.72 31.40 -22.03
C ALA A 408 -23.92 32.07 -22.71
N GLU A 409 -23.85 33.38 -22.96
CA GLU A 409 -24.72 33.99 -23.96
C GLU A 409 -24.34 33.38 -25.32
N SER A 410 -25.22 32.53 -25.86
CA SER A 410 -25.08 31.71 -27.08
C SER A 410 -24.28 30.40 -26.95
N ALA A 411 -24.89 29.40 -26.29
CA ALA A 411 -24.57 28.00 -26.55
C ALA A 411 -25.54 27.43 -27.61
N SER A 412 -25.01 26.96 -28.75
CA SER A 412 -25.77 26.28 -29.81
C SER A 412 -25.94 24.79 -29.50
N GLN A 413 -26.93 24.13 -30.12
CA GLN A 413 -27.11 22.69 -30.03
C GLN A 413 -25.82 21.95 -30.44
N GLY A 414 -25.27 21.14 -29.54
CA GLY A 414 -24.00 20.41 -29.74
C GLY A 414 -22.73 21.11 -29.21
N GLN A 415 -22.86 22.27 -28.56
CA GLN A 415 -21.73 22.98 -27.97
C GLN A 415 -21.34 22.40 -26.60
N ARG A 416 -20.05 22.16 -26.39
CA ARG A 416 -19.48 21.71 -25.10
C ARG A 416 -19.45 22.88 -24.10
N ILE A 417 -19.88 22.63 -22.87
CA ILE A 417 -19.78 23.57 -21.74
C ILE A 417 -18.86 22.94 -20.69
N THR A 418 -17.99 23.74 -20.08
CA THR A 418 -17.08 23.33 -19.00
C THR A 418 -17.55 23.93 -17.68
N VAL A 419 -17.68 23.11 -16.63
CA VAL A 419 -18.07 23.52 -15.27
C VAL A 419 -16.89 23.28 -14.32
N TYR A 420 -16.63 24.23 -13.41
CA TYR A 420 -15.61 24.12 -12.39
C TYR A 420 -16.26 23.93 -11.02
N ALA A 421 -15.82 22.93 -10.26
CA ALA A 421 -16.18 22.70 -8.87
C ALA A 421 -14.90 22.60 -8.04
N SER A 422 -14.87 23.24 -6.87
CA SER A 422 -13.75 23.19 -5.93
C SER A 422 -14.21 22.48 -4.65
N PRO A 423 -13.57 21.37 -4.24
CA PRO A 423 -13.80 20.79 -2.91
C PRO A 423 -13.08 21.60 -1.82
N GLU A 424 -13.55 21.52 -0.58
CA GLU A 424 -12.78 21.91 0.60
C GLU A 424 -11.66 20.88 0.83
N ASP A 425 -10.43 21.39 0.98
CA ASP A 425 -9.18 20.73 1.36
C ASP A 425 -8.85 19.33 0.76
N GLY A 426 -7.89 19.32 -0.19
CA GLY A 426 -6.98 18.19 -0.40
C GLY A 426 -7.28 17.20 -1.54
N TYR A 427 -8.37 17.36 -2.30
CA TYR A 427 -8.72 16.45 -3.41
C TYR A 427 -8.83 17.15 -4.76
N ILE A 428 -8.65 16.37 -5.85
CA ILE A 428 -8.75 16.90 -7.21
C ILE A 428 -9.49 15.98 -8.18
N LEU A 429 -10.52 16.51 -8.86
CA LEU A 429 -11.43 15.84 -9.80
C LEU A 429 -10.93 15.89 -11.27
N SER A 430 -10.97 14.78 -12.02
CA SER A 430 -10.69 14.67 -13.46
C SER A 430 -11.94 14.25 -14.12
N ASP A 431 -12.21 14.78 -15.30
CA ASP A 431 -13.29 14.23 -16.10
C ASP A 431 -14.57 14.04 -15.31
N VAL A 432 -15.13 15.14 -14.80
CA VAL A 432 -16.54 15.11 -14.42
C VAL A 432 -17.35 14.82 -15.69
N LYS A 433 -17.86 13.59 -15.83
CA LYS A 433 -18.82 13.26 -16.88
C LYS A 433 -20.21 13.58 -16.37
N ALA A 434 -20.78 14.68 -16.87
CA ALA A 434 -22.19 14.97 -16.72
C ALA A 434 -22.95 14.27 -17.85
N TYR A 435 -23.84 13.33 -17.50
CA TYR A 435 -24.75 12.72 -18.46
C TYR A 435 -26.03 13.55 -18.53
N LEU A 436 -26.39 13.97 -19.75
CA LEU A 436 -27.59 14.73 -20.04
C LEU A 436 -28.64 13.79 -20.63
N TYR A 437 -29.63 13.39 -19.86
CA TYR A 437 -30.73 12.59 -20.39
C TYR A 437 -31.77 13.50 -21.03
N GLN A 438 -32.21 13.16 -22.24
CA GLN A 438 -33.14 13.99 -23.02
C GLN A 438 -34.49 14.21 -22.30
N SER A 439 -34.85 13.32 -21.37
CA SER A 439 -36.02 13.41 -20.50
C SER A 439 -35.90 14.44 -19.37
N GLU A 440 -34.70 14.98 -19.12
CA GLU A 440 -34.40 15.89 -17.99
C GLU A 440 -34.14 17.33 -18.45
N ILE A 441 -34.40 17.62 -19.73
CA ILE A 441 -34.33 18.96 -20.30
C ILE A 441 -35.74 19.56 -20.27
N ALA A 442 -35.94 20.58 -19.44
CA ALA A 442 -37.18 21.35 -19.38
C ALA A 442 -36.92 22.81 -19.75
N PHE A 443 -37.81 23.41 -20.53
CA PHE A 443 -37.75 24.83 -20.86
C PHE A 443 -38.86 25.56 -20.11
N ASP A 444 -38.48 26.48 -19.23
CA ASP A 444 -39.42 27.35 -18.51
C ASP A 444 -39.02 28.81 -18.74
N ASN A 445 -39.94 29.62 -19.28
CA ASN A 445 -39.72 31.02 -19.64
C ASN A 445 -38.45 31.29 -20.48
N GLY A 446 -38.14 30.41 -21.43
CA GLY A 446 -36.98 30.57 -22.32
C GLY A 446 -35.64 30.24 -21.65
N VAL A 447 -35.65 29.79 -20.40
CA VAL A 447 -34.46 29.31 -19.68
C VAL A 447 -34.47 27.78 -19.70
N MET A 448 -33.37 27.21 -20.19
CA MET A 448 -33.14 25.76 -20.16
C MET A 448 -32.80 25.35 -18.74
N ARG A 449 -33.62 24.48 -18.14
CA ARG A 449 -33.30 23.77 -16.90
C ARG A 449 -32.85 22.37 -17.24
N VAL A 450 -31.77 21.97 -16.59
CA VAL A 450 -31.11 20.69 -16.79
C VAL A 450 -30.91 20.03 -15.44
N SER A 451 -31.35 18.79 -15.30
CA SER A 451 -30.89 17.88 -14.26
C SER A 451 -29.66 17.12 -14.78
N TRP A 452 -28.67 16.87 -13.92
CA TRP A 452 -27.50 16.07 -14.28
C TRP A 452 -27.09 15.16 -13.13
N GLU A 453 -26.47 14.05 -13.47
CA GLU A 453 -25.83 13.13 -12.53
C GLU A 453 -24.30 13.31 -12.62
N LEU A 454 -23.65 13.45 -11.47
CA LEU A 454 -22.20 13.60 -11.36
C LEU A 454 -21.56 12.21 -11.19
N THR A 455 -20.82 11.75 -12.20
CA THR A 455 -19.92 10.59 -12.05
C THR A 455 -18.48 11.12 -11.99
N PRO A 456 -17.77 11.04 -10.83
CA PRO A 456 -16.43 11.60 -10.72
C PRO A 456 -15.40 10.73 -11.43
N THR A 457 -14.44 11.39 -12.07
CA THR A 457 -13.06 10.88 -12.24
C THR A 457 -12.14 11.89 -11.48
N TYR A 458 -10.82 11.70 -11.29
CA TYR A 458 -9.91 12.56 -10.47
C TYR A 458 -8.66 13.14 -11.24
N GLN A 459 -8.34 14.49 -11.26
CA GLN A 459 -7.28 15.34 -11.99
C GLN A 459 -6.99 16.70 -11.34
N GLN A 460 -5.69 17.08 -11.30
CA GLN A 460 -5.05 18.23 -10.63
C GLN A 460 -5.48 19.64 -11.04
N ALA A 461 -5.52 20.55 -10.07
CA ALA A 461 -5.69 21.99 -10.26
C ALA A 461 -4.33 22.71 -10.07
N ASP A 462 -3.98 23.56 -11.02
CA ASP A 462 -2.89 24.55 -10.91
C ASP A 462 -3.42 25.82 -10.23
N VAL A 463 -2.74 26.27 -9.18
CA VAL A 463 -3.00 27.55 -8.52
C VAL A 463 -1.96 28.56 -8.99
N SER A 464 -2.36 29.54 -9.79
CA SER A 464 -1.54 30.72 -10.06
C SER A 464 -1.82 31.80 -9.02
N GLN A 465 -0.74 32.23 -8.37
CA GLN A 465 -0.61 33.43 -7.54
C GLN A 465 -1.01 34.69 -8.32
N ASP A 466 -1.78 35.60 -7.70
CA ASP A 466 -1.53 37.04 -7.82
C ASP A 466 -2.35 37.87 -6.78
N VAL A 467 -1.60 38.62 -5.95
CA VAL A 467 -1.79 40.04 -5.58
C VAL A 467 -3.02 40.41 -4.71
N LEU A 468 -2.84 40.51 -3.38
CA LEU A 468 -2.44 41.73 -2.61
C LEU A 468 -2.18 41.41 -1.13
#